data_AF-A0A5M3X743-F1
#
_entry.id   AF-A0A5M3X743-F1
#
_cell.length_a   1.000
_cell.length_b   1.000
_cell.length_c   1.000
_cell.angle_alpha   90.00
_cell.angle_beta   90.00
_cell.angle_gamma   90.00
#
_symmetry.space_group_name_H-M   'P 1'
#
loop_
_entity.id
_entity.type
_entity.pdbx_description
1 polymer ?
#
loop_
_entity_poly.entity_id
_entity_poly.type
_entity_poly.pdbx_seq_one_letter_code
_entity_poly.pdbx_strand_id
1 'polypeptide(L)'
;MFVVPAGEKVSDAGNRAIIDRLVGEVSGGRQVGGVVSPFQARAVSEDGSTAYATVMYTATADDLTDATKDHLREAVDQARAAGLTVDVGGPVLAGQPEVGGLSELVGVGLAALVLLITFGSLVAAGLPLVTAVLGVGVSMLTIFTVGGVFGLSATSSTLASMLGLAVGIDYALFVVSRYREERAKGHPPQEAAGLAVGTAGSAVVFAGLTVVVALAGLAVVGIPAAGMMGVTAAGAVVIAVLVALTLVPALLGFWPDAVLARRVRTGRARKETDNAGTRWARLVLRRPVTVLLGSVVSLAVLAVPVVDLQLGMPGDETKSTATTERRAYDALADGFGPGFNGPLTIVVDAHGAGDPQAAVRTIAAKIAGTPGVVSVSPAQFNPAGDTALFTATPATAPTSEQTKDVVRLIRGERPSTALARLSWSRAPRR
;
A
#
# COMPACT_ATOMS: atom_id res chain seq x y z
N MET A 1 -10.90 18.73 9.12
CA MET A 1 -10.07 19.62 9.97
C MET A 1 -10.19 21.02 9.45
N PHE A 2 -10.37 21.98 10.35
CA PHE A 2 -10.39 23.41 10.06
C PHE A 2 -9.31 24.07 10.91
N VAL A 3 -8.40 24.79 10.27
CA VAL A 3 -7.37 25.58 10.92
C VAL A 3 -7.53 27.02 10.44
N VAL A 4 -7.70 27.94 11.37
CA VAL A 4 -7.80 29.38 11.07
C VAL A 4 -6.41 30.03 11.02
N PRO A 5 -6.26 31.18 10.33
CA PRO A 5 -5.02 31.95 10.36
C PRO A 5 -4.59 32.35 11.77
N ALA A 6 -3.29 32.59 11.95
CA ALA A 6 -2.73 32.96 13.24
C ALA A 6 -3.39 34.23 13.81
N GLY A 7 -3.91 34.13 15.03
CA GLY A 7 -4.57 35.25 15.75
C GLY A 7 -6.10 35.28 15.62
N GLU A 8 -6.69 34.46 14.75
CA GLU A 8 -8.14 34.27 14.68
C GLU A 8 -8.60 33.06 15.50
N LYS A 9 -9.91 32.98 15.76
CA LYS A 9 -10.53 31.81 16.37
C LYS A 9 -11.55 31.18 15.44
N VAL A 10 -11.68 29.87 15.53
CA VAL A 10 -12.73 29.09 14.85
C VAL A 10 -14.13 29.56 15.30
N SER A 11 -14.24 30.08 16.52
CA SER A 11 -15.50 30.64 17.05
C SER A 11 -15.89 32.00 16.50
N ASP A 12 -15.02 32.69 15.77
CA ASP A 12 -15.31 34.01 15.21
C ASP A 12 -16.45 33.92 14.19
N ALA A 13 -17.34 34.91 14.16
CA ALA A 13 -18.60 34.82 13.42
C ALA A 13 -18.40 34.52 11.93
N GLY A 14 -17.36 35.08 11.30
CA GLY A 14 -17.00 34.79 9.90
C GLY A 14 -16.56 33.35 9.70
N ASN A 15 -15.59 32.88 10.51
CA ASN A 15 -15.04 31.53 10.43
C ASN A 15 -16.08 30.46 10.75
N ARG A 16 -16.88 30.69 11.79
CA ARG A 16 -18.00 29.82 12.17
C ARG A 16 -19.03 29.69 11.05
N ALA A 17 -19.39 30.80 10.40
CA ALA A 17 -20.36 30.75 9.29
C ALA A 17 -19.83 29.94 8.09
N ILE A 18 -18.53 30.02 7.80
CA ILE A 18 -17.90 29.21 6.75
C ILE A 18 -17.94 27.71 7.12
N ILE A 19 -17.60 27.37 8.36
CA ILE A 19 -17.62 25.99 8.86
C ILE A 19 -19.03 25.42 8.87
N ASP A 20 -20.01 26.17 9.39
CA ASP A 20 -21.41 25.74 9.43
C ASP A 20 -21.98 25.56 8.02
N ARG A 21 -21.58 26.42 7.06
CA ARG A 21 -21.94 26.26 5.64
C ARG A 21 -21.38 24.97 5.05
N LEU A 22 -20.08 24.71 5.24
CA LEU A 22 -19.44 23.48 4.73
C LEU A 22 -20.07 22.23 5.35
N VAL A 23 -20.30 22.23 6.67
CA VAL A 23 -20.98 21.13 7.36
C VAL A 23 -22.38 20.90 6.79
N GLY A 24 -23.11 21.98 6.53
CA GLY A 24 -24.43 21.92 5.88
C GLY A 24 -24.38 21.34 4.47
N GLU A 25 -23.44 21.79 3.64
CA GLU A 25 -23.24 21.30 2.28
C GLU A 25 -22.90 19.81 2.26
N VAL A 26 -21.90 19.39 3.05
CA VAL A 26 -21.52 17.97 3.17
C VAL A 26 -22.67 17.11 3.68
N SER A 27 -23.50 17.62 4.60
CA SER A 27 -24.66 16.88 5.12
C SER A 27 -25.72 16.58 4.06
N GLY A 28 -25.79 17.37 2.98
CA GLY A 28 -26.72 17.16 1.86
C GLY A 28 -26.29 16.06 0.88
N GLY A 29 -25.12 15.45 1.08
CA GLY A 29 -24.57 14.41 0.19
C GLY A 29 -25.36 13.10 0.23
N ARG A 30 -25.57 12.48 -0.94
CA ARG A 30 -26.41 11.26 -1.11
C ARG A 30 -25.96 10.03 -0.31
N GLN A 31 -24.67 9.90 0.01
CA GLN A 31 -24.11 8.76 0.77
C GLN A 31 -23.69 9.15 2.19
N VAL A 32 -24.10 10.32 2.68
CA VAL A 32 -23.77 10.80 4.03
C VAL A 32 -24.86 10.36 5.02
N GLY A 33 -24.47 9.57 6.02
CA GLY A 33 -25.35 9.12 7.09
C GLY A 33 -25.50 10.13 8.23
N GLY A 34 -24.55 11.06 8.35
CA GLY A 34 -24.62 12.18 9.28
C GLY A 34 -23.33 12.98 9.33
N VAL A 35 -23.43 14.24 9.76
CA VAL A 35 -22.27 15.10 10.02
C VAL A 35 -22.40 15.68 11.42
N VAL A 36 -21.34 15.55 12.21
CA VAL A 36 -21.28 16.13 13.55
C VAL A 36 -20.53 17.45 13.46
N SER A 37 -21.23 18.55 13.76
CA SER A 37 -20.65 19.89 13.78
C SER A 37 -19.59 20.03 14.89
N PRO A 38 -18.47 20.72 14.62
CA PRO A 38 -17.41 20.92 15.61
C PRO A 38 -17.93 21.61 16.88
N PHE A 39 -18.83 22.57 16.71
CA PHE A 39 -19.35 23.38 17.82
C PHE A 39 -20.35 22.61 18.68
N GLN A 40 -21.10 21.67 18.10
CA GLN A 40 -22.02 20.80 18.84
C GLN A 40 -21.26 19.74 19.64
N ALA A 41 -20.20 19.17 19.05
CA ALA A 41 -19.36 18.16 19.68
C ALA A 41 -18.32 18.72 20.67
N ARG A 42 -18.20 20.05 20.80
CA ARG A 42 -17.08 20.71 21.50
C ARG A 42 -15.71 20.25 20.98
N ALA A 43 -15.63 20.01 19.68
CA ALA A 43 -14.46 19.57 18.95
C ALA A 43 -13.62 20.76 18.46
N VAL A 44 -13.30 21.66 19.38
CA VAL A 44 -12.47 22.86 19.17
C VAL A 44 -11.29 22.78 20.14
N SER A 45 -10.08 23.08 19.65
CA SER A 45 -8.85 23.06 20.44
C SER A 45 -8.89 24.09 21.57
N GLU A 46 -8.06 23.91 22.60
CA GLU A 46 -8.04 24.80 23.77
C GLU A 46 -7.68 26.26 23.41
N ASP A 47 -6.79 26.45 22.42
CA ASP A 47 -6.42 27.76 21.88
C ASP A 47 -7.48 28.36 20.94
N GLY A 48 -8.45 27.55 20.51
CA GLY A 48 -9.52 27.93 19.60
C GLY A 48 -9.10 28.08 18.13
N SER A 49 -7.88 27.69 17.74
CA SER A 49 -7.40 27.82 16.36
C SER A 49 -7.73 26.63 15.46
N THR A 50 -8.06 25.48 16.05
CA THR A 50 -8.31 24.23 15.32
C THR A 50 -9.65 23.64 15.70
N ALA A 51 -10.40 23.15 14.72
CA ALA A 51 -11.64 22.40 14.95
C ALA A 51 -11.77 21.22 13.99
N TYR A 52 -12.59 20.23 14.37
CA TYR A 52 -12.87 19.08 13.50
C TYR A 52 -14.34 18.73 13.44
N ALA A 53 -14.79 18.35 12.24
CA ALA A 53 -16.10 17.76 11.99
C ALA A 53 -15.92 16.29 11.63
N THR A 54 -16.83 15.44 12.11
CA THR A 54 -16.86 14.02 11.74
C THR A 54 -17.99 13.80 10.75
N VAL A 55 -17.64 13.28 9.56
CA VAL A 55 -18.60 12.90 8.52
C VAL A 55 -18.74 11.38 8.55
N MET A 56 -19.95 10.89 8.74
CA MET A 56 -20.29 9.48 8.71
C MET A 56 -20.93 9.15 7.38
N TYR A 57 -20.40 8.16 6.67
CA TYR A 57 -20.94 7.67 5.41
C TYR A 57 -21.78 6.41 5.63
N THR A 58 -22.78 6.20 4.78
CA THR A 58 -23.61 4.98 4.79
C THR A 58 -22.96 3.80 4.09
N ALA A 59 -21.86 4.04 3.36
CA ALA A 59 -21.09 3.04 2.61
C ALA A 59 -19.61 3.07 3.02
N THR A 60 -18.87 2.02 2.67
CA THR A 60 -17.42 1.96 2.89
C THR A 60 -16.68 2.87 1.91
N ALA A 61 -15.44 3.25 2.22
CA ALA A 61 -14.67 4.19 1.39
C ALA A 61 -14.46 3.71 -0.06
N ASP A 62 -14.38 2.40 -0.27
CA ASP A 62 -14.24 1.78 -1.59
C ASP A 62 -15.56 1.81 -2.38
N ASP A 63 -16.71 1.82 -1.70
CA ASP A 63 -18.06 1.87 -2.30
C ASP A 63 -18.60 3.30 -2.47
N LEU A 64 -17.82 4.31 -2.07
CA LEU A 64 -18.19 5.72 -2.27
C LEU A 64 -18.04 6.10 -3.74
N THR A 65 -19.12 6.63 -4.31
CA THR A 65 -19.14 7.11 -5.69
C THR A 65 -18.21 8.31 -5.87
N ASP A 66 -17.65 8.46 -7.07
CA ASP A 66 -16.80 9.61 -7.41
C ASP A 66 -17.55 10.92 -7.19
N ALA A 67 -18.85 10.96 -7.52
CA ALA A 67 -19.70 12.13 -7.26
C ALA A 67 -19.73 12.54 -5.77
N THR A 68 -19.77 11.58 -4.84
CA THR A 68 -19.71 11.89 -3.40
C THR A 68 -18.33 12.43 -3.00
N LYS A 69 -17.26 11.87 -3.56
CA LYS A 69 -15.88 12.31 -3.30
C LYS A 69 -15.63 13.70 -3.87
N ASP A 70 -16.10 13.97 -5.07
CA ASP A 70 -15.98 15.27 -5.75
C ASP A 70 -16.81 16.33 -5.05
N HIS A 71 -18.03 16.02 -4.63
CA HIS A 71 -18.84 16.92 -3.81
C HIS A 71 -18.14 17.31 -2.50
N LEU A 72 -17.46 16.35 -1.84
CA LEU A 72 -16.65 16.67 -0.65
C LEU A 72 -15.45 17.56 -1.01
N ARG A 73 -14.75 17.29 -2.11
CA ARG A 73 -13.61 18.11 -2.57
C ARG A 73 -14.05 19.54 -2.88
N GLU A 74 -15.14 19.71 -3.60
CA GLU A 74 -15.71 21.01 -3.95
C GLU A 74 -16.10 21.81 -2.70
N ALA A 75 -16.80 21.20 -1.74
CA ALA A 75 -17.15 21.85 -0.48
C ALA A 75 -15.88 22.30 0.30
N VAL A 76 -14.86 21.45 0.34
CA VAL A 76 -13.57 21.77 0.98
C VAL A 76 -12.85 22.92 0.27
N ASP A 77 -12.82 22.92 -1.06
CA ASP A 77 -12.15 23.95 -1.84
C ASP A 77 -12.88 25.30 -1.75
N GLN A 78 -14.21 25.31 -1.63
CA GLN A 78 -14.96 26.53 -1.33
C GLN A 78 -14.57 27.13 0.03
N ALA A 79 -14.42 26.31 1.08
CA ALA A 79 -13.98 26.80 2.38
C ALA A 79 -12.52 27.28 2.37
N ARG A 80 -11.65 26.64 1.57
CA ARG A 80 -10.28 27.12 1.35
C ARG A 80 -10.25 28.46 0.64
N ALA A 81 -11.08 28.64 -0.38
CA ALA A 81 -11.22 29.92 -1.08
C ALA A 81 -11.75 31.04 -0.17
N ALA A 82 -12.52 30.68 0.86
CA ALA A 82 -13.00 31.61 1.88
C ALA A 82 -11.95 31.95 2.98
N GLY A 83 -10.73 31.42 2.87
CA GLY A 83 -9.60 31.77 3.75
C GLY A 83 -9.29 30.76 4.87
N LEU A 84 -10.04 29.66 4.98
CA LEU A 84 -9.77 28.62 5.97
C LEU A 84 -8.80 27.57 5.45
N THR A 85 -7.86 27.11 6.28
CA THR A 85 -7.10 25.91 5.95
C THR A 85 -7.93 24.69 6.31
N VAL A 86 -8.48 24.03 5.29
CA VAL A 86 -9.31 22.83 5.48
C VAL A 86 -8.58 21.60 4.97
N ASP A 87 -8.43 20.61 5.84
CA ASP A 87 -7.80 19.34 5.51
C ASP A 87 -8.69 18.17 5.92
N VAL A 88 -8.73 17.14 5.08
CA VAL A 88 -9.59 15.97 5.23
C VAL A 88 -8.75 14.78 5.65
N GLY A 89 -9.06 14.20 6.80
CA GLY A 89 -8.48 12.94 7.24
C GLY A 89 -9.33 11.73 6.80
N GLY A 90 -8.77 10.54 7.01
CA GLY A 90 -9.48 9.29 6.76
C GLY A 90 -9.47 8.82 5.29
N PRO A 91 -10.07 7.64 5.01
CA PRO A 91 -9.88 6.93 3.76
C PRO A 91 -10.70 7.48 2.57
N VAL A 92 -11.61 8.43 2.80
CA VAL A 92 -12.62 8.87 1.81
C VAL A 92 -12.00 9.56 0.59
N LEU A 93 -11.02 10.44 0.84
CA LEU A 93 -10.27 11.13 -0.20
C LEU A 93 -8.88 10.51 -0.45
N ALA A 94 -8.57 9.39 0.20
CA ALA A 94 -7.33 8.69 -0.06
C ALA A 94 -7.28 8.32 -1.55
N GLY A 95 -6.21 8.73 -2.21
CA GLY A 95 -6.00 8.42 -3.62
C GLY A 95 -6.01 6.91 -3.82
N GLN A 96 -6.93 6.41 -4.62
CA GLN A 96 -6.90 5.01 -5.04
C GLN A 96 -5.70 4.85 -5.98
N PRO A 97 -4.82 3.85 -5.78
CA PRO A 97 -3.76 3.56 -6.72
C PRO A 97 -4.36 3.25 -8.09
N GLU A 98 -4.22 4.17 -9.05
CA GLU A 98 -4.67 3.93 -10.41
C GLU A 98 -3.66 3.04 -11.13
N VAL A 99 -4.14 1.89 -11.62
CA VAL A 99 -3.39 1.04 -12.54
C VAL A 99 -3.27 1.77 -13.88
N GLY A 100 -2.07 1.89 -14.44
CA GLY A 100 -1.82 2.64 -15.68
C GLY A 100 -1.56 4.13 -15.49
N GLY A 101 -1.22 4.57 -14.27
CA GLY A 101 -0.86 5.97 -14.00
C GLY A 101 0.42 6.46 -14.71
N LEU A 102 0.66 7.77 -14.63
CA LEU A 102 1.85 8.42 -15.25
C LEU A 102 3.17 7.75 -14.85
N SER A 103 3.28 7.24 -13.62
CA SER A 103 4.47 6.54 -13.13
C SER A 103 4.74 5.24 -13.87
N GLU A 104 3.70 4.47 -14.21
CA GLU A 104 3.83 3.23 -14.98
C GLU A 104 4.26 3.54 -16.43
N LEU A 105 3.68 4.59 -17.03
CA LEU A 105 4.09 5.04 -18.37
C LEU A 105 5.56 5.48 -18.41
N VAL A 106 6.02 6.20 -17.38
CA VAL A 106 7.43 6.57 -17.24
C VAL A 106 8.32 5.33 -17.07
N GLY A 107 7.90 4.35 -16.26
CA GLY A 107 8.61 3.08 -16.07
C GLY A 107 8.73 2.28 -17.37
N VAL A 108 7.63 2.12 -18.10
CA VAL A 108 7.57 1.47 -19.43
C VAL A 108 8.46 2.22 -20.43
N GLY A 109 8.42 3.56 -20.45
CA GLY A 109 9.26 4.38 -21.31
C GLY A 109 10.76 4.20 -21.01
N LEU A 110 11.13 4.15 -19.74
CA LEU A 110 12.52 3.90 -19.31
C LEU A 110 12.97 2.47 -19.67
N ALA A 111 12.12 1.46 -19.45
CA ALA A 111 12.39 0.09 -19.86
C ALA A 111 12.58 -0.01 -21.38
N ALA A 112 11.72 0.65 -22.17
CA ALA A 112 11.85 0.72 -23.62
C ALA A 112 13.19 1.36 -24.05
N LEU A 113 13.61 2.43 -23.38
CA LEU A 113 14.91 3.08 -23.62
C LEU A 113 16.09 2.13 -23.34
N VAL A 114 16.07 1.43 -22.20
CA VAL A 114 17.11 0.46 -21.82
C VAL A 114 17.16 -0.70 -22.81
N LEU A 115 16.01 -1.25 -23.20
CA LEU A 115 15.91 -2.31 -24.21
C LEU A 115 16.41 -1.83 -25.57
N LEU A 116 16.08 -0.60 -25.96
CA LEU A 116 16.55 0.00 -27.22
C LEU A 116 18.07 0.14 -27.24
N ILE A 117 18.68 0.60 -26.14
CA ILE A 117 20.13 0.69 -25.99
C ILE A 117 20.77 -0.70 -26.05
N THR A 118 20.14 -1.69 -25.40
CA THR A 118 20.65 -3.07 -25.32
C THR A 118 20.61 -3.78 -26.67
N PHE A 119 19.50 -3.63 -27.41
CA PHE A 119 19.29 -4.34 -28.68
C PHE A 119 19.72 -3.56 -29.92
N GLY A 120 19.78 -2.22 -29.85
CA GLY A 120 20.09 -1.34 -30.97
C GLY A 120 19.08 -1.41 -32.12
N SER A 121 17.87 -1.94 -31.87
CA SER A 121 16.77 -2.05 -32.84
C SER A 121 15.44 -1.84 -32.13
N LEU A 122 14.59 -0.97 -32.69
CA LEU A 122 13.28 -0.66 -32.11
C LEU A 122 12.36 -1.88 -32.07
N VAL A 123 12.42 -2.73 -33.08
CA VAL A 123 11.57 -3.92 -33.15
C VAL A 123 12.03 -5.00 -32.17
N ALA A 124 13.34 -5.13 -31.95
CA ALA A 124 13.91 -6.07 -30.99
C ALA A 124 13.63 -5.67 -29.53
N ALA A 125 13.59 -4.36 -29.26
CA ALA A 125 13.20 -3.82 -27.95
C ALA A 125 11.68 -3.84 -27.75
N GLY A 126 10.91 -3.57 -28.81
CA GLY A 126 9.46 -3.53 -28.77
C GLY A 126 8.82 -4.90 -28.55
N LEU A 127 9.40 -5.98 -29.07
CA LEU A 127 8.81 -7.31 -28.95
C LEU A 127 8.66 -7.77 -27.48
N PRO A 128 9.73 -7.79 -26.63
CA PRO A 128 9.58 -8.11 -25.20
C PRO A 128 8.57 -7.21 -24.49
N LEU A 129 8.58 -5.91 -24.80
CA LEU A 129 7.70 -4.94 -24.16
C LEU A 129 6.23 -5.19 -24.49
N VAL A 130 5.90 -5.38 -25.77
CA VAL A 130 4.54 -5.68 -26.23
C VAL A 130 4.06 -6.99 -25.63
N THR A 131 4.89 -8.04 -25.62
CA THR A 131 4.49 -9.32 -25.01
C THR A 131 4.27 -9.22 -23.52
N ALA A 132 5.05 -8.41 -22.80
CA ALA A 132 4.87 -8.19 -21.38
C ALA A 132 3.58 -7.40 -21.08
N VAL A 133 3.30 -6.35 -21.84
CA VAL A 133 2.05 -5.58 -21.72
C VAL A 133 0.83 -6.45 -22.02
N LEU A 134 0.89 -7.28 -23.08
CA LEU A 134 -0.18 -8.24 -23.38
C LEU A 134 -0.33 -9.28 -22.26
N GLY A 135 0.77 -9.78 -21.71
CA GLY A 135 0.74 -10.71 -20.58
C GLY A 135 0.11 -10.11 -19.33
N VAL A 136 0.43 -8.85 -19.01
CA VAL A 136 -0.23 -8.10 -17.93
C VAL A 136 -1.70 -7.89 -18.24
N GLY A 137 -2.06 -7.52 -19.48
CA GLY A 137 -3.45 -7.37 -19.90
C GLY A 137 -4.27 -8.66 -19.73
N VAL A 138 -3.74 -9.81 -20.17
CA VAL A 138 -4.36 -11.12 -19.97
C VAL A 138 -4.45 -11.48 -18.48
N SER A 139 -3.39 -11.18 -17.72
CA SER A 139 -3.40 -11.38 -16.27
C SER A 139 -4.49 -10.56 -15.61
N MET A 140 -4.62 -9.29 -15.98
CA MET A 140 -5.62 -8.40 -15.39
C MET A 140 -7.04 -8.79 -15.77
N LEU A 141 -7.28 -9.17 -17.04
CA LEU A 141 -8.58 -9.71 -17.47
C LEU A 141 -8.95 -10.99 -16.69
N THR A 142 -7.98 -11.87 -16.49
CA THR A 142 -8.16 -13.08 -15.67
C THR A 142 -8.48 -12.72 -14.22
N ILE A 143 -7.71 -11.80 -13.65
CA ILE A 143 -7.88 -11.29 -12.28
C ILE A 143 -9.24 -10.62 -12.11
N PHE A 144 -9.71 -9.80 -13.04
CA PHE A 144 -11.03 -9.16 -12.95
C PHE A 144 -12.17 -10.18 -13.10
N THR A 145 -12.03 -11.14 -14.01
CA THR A 145 -13.05 -12.19 -14.23
C THR A 145 -13.18 -13.10 -13.01
N VAL A 146 -12.05 -13.46 -12.40
CA VAL A 146 -12.01 -14.30 -11.19
C VAL A 146 -12.29 -13.47 -9.93
N GLY A 147 -11.92 -12.19 -9.94
CA GLY A 147 -11.85 -11.31 -8.78
C GLY A 147 -13.19 -10.97 -8.16
N GLY A 148 -14.28 -10.97 -8.94
CA GLY A 148 -15.64 -10.84 -8.40
C GLY A 148 -16.03 -11.94 -7.42
N VAL A 149 -15.38 -13.11 -7.49
CA VAL A 149 -15.60 -14.25 -6.57
C VAL A 149 -14.69 -14.16 -5.34
N PHE A 150 -13.54 -13.48 -5.46
CA PHE A 150 -12.45 -13.52 -4.46
C PHE A 150 -12.20 -12.18 -3.74
N GLY A 151 -12.98 -11.12 -4.02
CA GLY A 151 -12.87 -9.84 -3.33
C GLY A 151 -11.47 -9.22 -3.42
N LEU A 152 -10.88 -9.22 -4.62
CA LEU A 152 -9.50 -8.77 -4.81
C LEU A 152 -9.35 -7.26 -4.60
N SER A 153 -8.31 -6.88 -3.84
CA SER A 153 -7.99 -5.48 -3.54
C SER A 153 -7.26 -4.78 -4.69
N ALA A 154 -7.35 -3.45 -4.78
CA ALA A 154 -6.57 -2.64 -5.72
C ALA A 154 -5.04 -2.89 -5.60
N THR A 155 -4.57 -3.17 -4.38
CA THR A 155 -3.17 -3.49 -4.09
C THR A 155 -2.76 -4.82 -4.72
N SER A 156 -3.65 -5.82 -4.77
CA SER A 156 -3.41 -7.10 -5.43
C SER A 156 -3.17 -6.92 -6.93
N SER A 157 -4.01 -6.11 -7.58
CA SER A 157 -3.88 -5.79 -9.01
C SER A 157 -2.59 -5.02 -9.31
N THR A 158 -2.23 -4.06 -8.45
CA THR A 158 -0.98 -3.29 -8.59
C THR A 158 0.26 -4.17 -8.47
N LEU A 159 0.29 -5.09 -7.50
CA LEU A 159 1.39 -6.05 -7.37
C LEU A 159 1.46 -7.01 -8.57
N ALA A 160 0.30 -7.46 -9.06
CA ALA A 160 0.21 -8.34 -10.22
C ALA A 160 0.71 -7.67 -11.50
N SER A 161 0.36 -6.40 -11.77
CA SER A 161 0.89 -5.67 -12.93
C SER A 161 2.38 -5.41 -12.80
N MET A 162 2.83 -4.94 -11.64
CA MET A 162 4.25 -4.63 -11.40
C MET A 162 5.14 -5.87 -11.59
N LEU A 163 4.78 -6.99 -10.95
CA LEU A 163 5.53 -8.24 -11.06
C LEU A 163 5.36 -8.87 -12.45
N GLY A 164 4.14 -8.87 -12.99
CA GLY A 164 3.84 -9.43 -14.31
C GLY A 164 4.60 -8.72 -15.42
N LEU A 165 4.72 -7.39 -15.36
CA LEU A 165 5.48 -6.59 -16.32
C LEU A 165 6.98 -6.84 -16.17
N ALA A 166 7.52 -6.75 -14.94
CA ALA A 166 8.94 -6.94 -14.69
C ALA A 166 9.42 -8.33 -15.15
N VAL A 167 8.73 -9.36 -14.67
CA VAL A 167 9.03 -10.75 -14.99
C VAL A 167 8.76 -11.07 -16.47
N GLY A 168 7.68 -10.51 -17.03
CA GLY A 168 7.33 -10.68 -18.44
C GLY A 168 8.39 -10.11 -19.39
N ILE A 169 8.93 -8.91 -19.09
CA ILE A 169 10.02 -8.31 -19.88
C ILE A 169 11.27 -9.19 -19.80
N ASP A 170 11.69 -9.58 -18.59
CA ASP A 170 12.92 -10.34 -18.38
C ASP A 170 12.88 -11.72 -19.04
N TYR A 171 11.75 -12.42 -18.96
CA TYR A 171 11.61 -13.74 -19.56
C TYR A 171 11.51 -13.68 -21.08
N ALA A 172 10.77 -12.70 -21.62
CA ALA A 172 10.74 -12.47 -23.06
C ALA A 172 12.12 -12.07 -23.59
N LEU A 173 12.85 -11.21 -22.85
CA LEU A 173 14.23 -10.81 -23.14
C LEU A 173 15.15 -12.03 -23.20
N PHE A 174 15.04 -12.94 -22.24
CA PHE A 174 15.89 -14.12 -22.16
C PHE A 174 15.67 -15.07 -23.34
N VAL A 175 14.41 -15.35 -23.68
CA VAL A 175 14.04 -16.16 -24.85
C VAL A 175 14.49 -15.49 -26.15
N VAL A 176 14.30 -14.17 -26.28
CA VAL A 176 14.75 -13.39 -27.44
C VAL A 176 16.27 -13.39 -27.58
N SER A 177 17.02 -13.21 -26.48
CA SER A 177 18.48 -13.25 -26.50
C SER A 177 18.97 -14.60 -27.00
N ARG A 178 18.38 -15.68 -26.47
CA ARG A 178 18.71 -17.04 -26.89
C ARG A 178 18.37 -17.31 -28.35
N TYR A 179 17.21 -16.85 -28.81
CA TYR A 179 16.84 -16.92 -30.22
C TYR A 179 17.87 -16.23 -31.11
N ARG A 180 18.34 -15.02 -30.74
CA ARG A 180 19.36 -14.29 -31.51
C ARG A 180 20.69 -15.03 -31.54
N GLU A 181 21.10 -15.66 -30.43
CA GLU A 181 22.31 -16.50 -30.38
C GLU A 181 22.20 -17.69 -31.34
N GLU A 182 21.08 -18.41 -31.34
CA GLU A 182 20.86 -19.55 -32.23
C GLU A 182 20.78 -19.13 -33.71
N ARG A 183 20.16 -17.97 -34.01
CA ARG A 183 20.19 -17.38 -35.37
C ARG A 183 21.59 -16.96 -35.79
N ALA A 184 22.41 -16.46 -34.87
CA ALA A 184 23.79 -16.09 -35.15
C ALA A 184 24.69 -17.32 -35.43
N LYS A 185 24.32 -18.50 -34.91
CA LYS A 185 24.95 -19.80 -35.25
C LYS A 185 24.52 -20.36 -36.61
N GLY A 186 23.56 -19.72 -37.28
CA GLY A 186 23.11 -20.10 -38.62
C GLY A 186 21.85 -20.95 -38.67
N HIS A 187 21.21 -21.25 -37.53
CA HIS A 187 19.99 -22.05 -37.51
C HIS A 187 18.80 -21.32 -38.18
N PRO A 188 17.94 -22.02 -38.95
CA PRO A 188 16.74 -21.43 -39.54
C PRO A 188 15.77 -20.95 -38.45
N PRO A 189 14.85 -20.02 -38.76
CA PRO A 189 14.02 -19.36 -37.74
C PRO A 189 13.21 -20.31 -36.86
N GLN A 190 12.57 -21.31 -37.46
CA GLN A 190 11.71 -22.27 -36.78
C GLN A 190 12.52 -23.14 -35.82
N GLU A 191 13.69 -23.61 -36.26
CA GLU A 191 14.60 -24.40 -35.44
C GLU A 191 15.21 -23.57 -34.30
N ALA A 192 15.63 -22.32 -34.59
CA ALA A 192 16.15 -21.41 -33.59
C ALA A 192 15.11 -21.08 -32.50
N ALA A 193 13.83 -20.92 -32.85
CA ALA A 193 12.75 -20.72 -31.89
C ALA A 193 12.55 -21.96 -31.00
N GLY A 194 12.54 -23.16 -31.58
CA GLY A 194 12.45 -24.42 -30.82
C GLY A 194 13.63 -24.61 -29.86
N LEU A 195 14.86 -24.35 -30.32
CA LEU A 195 16.07 -24.43 -29.49
C LEU A 195 16.10 -23.38 -28.38
N ALA A 196 15.64 -22.16 -28.66
CA ALA A 196 15.53 -21.11 -27.66
C ALA A 196 14.56 -21.50 -26.54
N VAL A 197 13.37 -22.02 -26.87
CA VAL A 197 12.41 -22.51 -25.87
C VAL A 197 12.95 -23.74 -25.13
N GLY A 198 13.58 -24.69 -25.83
CA GLY A 198 14.14 -25.89 -25.20
C GLY A 198 15.26 -25.62 -24.20
N THR A 199 16.03 -24.54 -24.39
CA THR A 199 17.15 -24.18 -23.50
C THR A 199 16.81 -23.06 -22.53
N ALA A 200 16.42 -21.89 -23.03
CA ALA A 200 16.07 -20.74 -22.19
C ALA A 200 14.70 -20.91 -21.52
N GLY A 201 13.77 -21.62 -22.15
CA GLY A 201 12.43 -21.83 -21.59
C GLY A 201 12.45 -22.64 -20.30
N SER A 202 13.33 -23.64 -20.16
CA SER A 202 13.45 -24.40 -18.90
C SER A 202 13.95 -23.53 -17.74
N ALA A 203 14.89 -22.63 -18.01
CA ALA A 203 15.35 -21.63 -17.04
C ALA A 203 14.24 -20.64 -16.66
N VAL A 204 13.42 -20.22 -17.63
CA VAL A 204 12.25 -19.35 -17.40
C VAL A 204 11.20 -20.03 -16.53
N VAL A 205 10.89 -21.31 -16.79
CA VAL A 205 9.95 -22.08 -15.94
C VAL A 205 10.51 -22.23 -14.52
N PHE A 206 11.79 -22.55 -14.38
CA PHE A 206 12.42 -22.70 -13.08
C PHE A 206 12.39 -21.39 -12.28
N ALA A 207 12.83 -20.28 -12.88
CA ALA A 207 12.77 -18.96 -12.27
C ALA A 207 11.32 -18.56 -11.92
N GLY A 208 10.38 -18.74 -12.86
CA GLY A 208 8.96 -18.48 -12.63
C GLY A 208 8.39 -19.27 -11.46
N LEU A 209 8.69 -20.56 -11.37
CA LEU A 209 8.23 -21.42 -10.28
C LEU A 209 8.79 -20.96 -8.93
N THR A 210 10.06 -20.55 -8.87
CA THR A 210 10.63 -20.03 -7.61
C THR A 210 9.91 -18.77 -7.12
N VAL A 211 9.54 -17.86 -8.03
CA VAL A 211 8.76 -16.66 -7.70
C VAL A 211 7.34 -17.03 -7.26
N VAL A 212 6.68 -17.96 -7.96
CA VAL A 212 5.34 -18.46 -7.60
C VAL A 212 5.32 -19.07 -6.21
N VAL A 213 6.31 -19.91 -5.88
CA VAL A 213 6.42 -20.53 -4.54
C VAL A 213 6.67 -19.47 -3.46
N ALA A 214 7.54 -18.49 -3.72
CA ALA A 214 7.80 -17.41 -2.78
C ALA A 214 6.54 -16.58 -2.50
N LEU A 215 5.77 -16.23 -3.54
CA LEU A 215 4.53 -15.47 -3.42
C LEU A 215 3.41 -16.28 -2.75
N ALA A 216 3.30 -17.58 -3.05
CA ALA A 216 2.37 -18.48 -2.37
C ALA A 216 2.67 -18.60 -0.86
N GLY A 217 3.93 -18.41 -0.45
CA GLY A 217 4.33 -18.35 0.95
C GLY A 217 3.60 -17.29 1.78
N LEU A 218 3.13 -16.19 1.16
CA LEU A 218 2.33 -15.17 1.86
C LEU A 218 1.01 -15.72 2.40
N ALA A 219 0.45 -16.77 1.79
CA ALA A 219 -0.77 -17.41 2.29
C ALA A 219 -0.56 -18.11 3.64
N VAL A 220 0.68 -18.46 3.99
CA VAL A 220 1.04 -19.14 5.25
C VAL A 220 1.09 -18.17 6.44
N VAL A 221 1.28 -16.87 6.17
CA VAL A 221 1.45 -15.81 7.20
C VAL A 221 0.19 -15.60 8.06
N GLY A 222 -0.98 -16.07 7.60
CA GLY A 222 -2.24 -15.98 8.34
C GLY A 222 -2.92 -14.62 8.27
N ILE A 223 -2.43 -13.72 7.40
CA ILE A 223 -3.07 -12.43 7.08
C ILE A 223 -3.83 -12.61 5.75
N PRO A 224 -5.18 -12.66 5.76
CA PRO A 224 -5.96 -12.97 4.56
C PRO A 224 -5.65 -12.06 3.37
N ALA A 225 -5.53 -10.75 3.63
CA ALA A 225 -5.19 -9.77 2.60
C ALA A 225 -3.85 -10.08 1.92
N ALA A 226 -2.79 -10.33 2.70
CA ALA A 226 -1.47 -10.66 2.19
C ALA A 226 -1.46 -11.99 1.41
N GLY A 227 -2.19 -13.00 1.89
CA GLY A 227 -2.34 -14.27 1.20
C GLY A 227 -3.01 -14.12 -0.17
N MET A 228 -4.11 -13.36 -0.25
CA MET A 228 -4.82 -13.10 -1.50
C MET A 228 -3.97 -12.29 -2.49
N MET A 229 -3.21 -11.30 -2.00
CA MET A 229 -2.25 -10.55 -2.80
C MET A 229 -1.17 -11.48 -3.38
N GLY A 230 -0.60 -12.35 -2.56
CA GLY A 230 0.42 -13.33 -2.98
C GLY A 230 -0.08 -14.29 -4.05
N VAL A 231 -1.26 -14.89 -3.85
CA VAL A 231 -1.86 -15.82 -4.83
C VAL A 231 -2.19 -15.12 -6.15
N THR A 232 -2.70 -13.89 -6.08
CA THR A 232 -3.03 -13.09 -7.28
C THR A 232 -1.78 -12.75 -8.08
N ALA A 233 -0.72 -12.27 -7.41
CA ALA A 233 0.56 -11.99 -8.03
C ALA A 233 1.22 -13.25 -8.61
N ALA A 234 1.13 -14.39 -7.90
CA ALA A 234 1.62 -15.67 -8.40
C ALA A 234 0.90 -16.10 -9.69
N GLY A 235 -0.43 -15.92 -9.75
CA GLY A 235 -1.21 -16.17 -10.97
C GLY A 235 -0.75 -15.31 -12.15
N ALA A 236 -0.49 -14.02 -11.93
CA ALA A 236 0.04 -13.13 -12.96
C ALA A 236 1.43 -13.57 -13.46
N VAL A 237 2.30 -14.04 -12.56
CA VAL A 237 3.62 -14.59 -12.94
C VAL A 237 3.48 -15.87 -13.77
N VAL A 238 2.55 -16.76 -13.42
CA VAL A 238 2.26 -17.96 -14.24
C VAL A 238 1.83 -17.55 -15.65
N ILE A 239 0.93 -16.57 -15.77
CA ILE A 239 0.49 -16.07 -17.07
C ILE A 239 1.67 -15.44 -17.84
N ALA A 240 2.51 -14.65 -17.19
CA ALA A 240 3.70 -14.08 -17.81
C ALA A 240 4.68 -15.15 -18.34
N VAL A 241 4.90 -16.23 -17.57
CA VAL A 241 5.70 -17.39 -18.01
C VAL A 241 5.06 -18.07 -19.22
N LEU A 242 3.75 -18.33 -19.18
CA LEU A 242 3.03 -18.94 -20.30
C LEU A 242 3.14 -18.07 -21.56
N VAL A 243 2.98 -16.75 -21.44
CA VAL A 243 3.12 -15.80 -22.55
C VAL A 243 4.56 -15.79 -23.09
N ALA A 244 5.56 -15.81 -22.21
CA ALA A 244 6.97 -15.87 -22.63
C ALA A 244 7.31 -17.16 -23.39
N LEU A 245 6.68 -18.28 -23.06
CA LEU A 245 6.95 -19.58 -23.69
C LEU A 245 6.07 -19.88 -24.91
N THR A 246 4.99 -19.12 -25.12
CA THR A 246 4.05 -19.35 -26.22
C THR A 246 4.02 -18.18 -27.20
N LEU A 247 3.69 -16.98 -26.72
CA LEU A 247 3.49 -15.80 -27.57
C LEU A 247 4.82 -15.29 -28.13
N VAL A 248 5.87 -15.21 -27.32
CA VAL A 248 7.20 -14.76 -27.79
C VAL A 248 7.72 -15.62 -28.95
N PRO A 249 7.84 -16.97 -28.82
CA PRO A 249 8.30 -17.79 -29.94
C PRO A 249 7.35 -17.78 -31.14
N ALA A 250 6.02 -17.65 -30.93
CA ALA A 250 5.08 -17.50 -32.04
C ALA A 250 5.31 -16.21 -32.85
N LEU A 251 5.52 -15.09 -32.16
CA LEU A 251 5.84 -13.80 -32.80
C LEU A 251 7.22 -13.81 -33.47
N LEU A 252 8.20 -14.49 -32.89
CA LEU A 252 9.51 -14.73 -33.53
C LEU A 252 9.39 -15.60 -34.78
N GLY A 253 8.47 -16.56 -34.80
CA GLY A 253 8.16 -17.36 -35.98
C GLY A 253 7.52 -16.53 -37.11
N PHE A 254 6.63 -15.60 -36.75
CA PHE A 254 5.95 -14.72 -37.71
C PHE A 254 6.86 -13.59 -38.25
N TRP A 255 7.74 -13.06 -37.39
CA TRP A 255 8.70 -12.02 -37.75
C TRP A 255 10.16 -12.44 -37.43
N PRO A 256 10.72 -13.39 -38.19
CA PRO A 256 12.01 -14.02 -37.87
C PRO A 256 13.22 -13.08 -37.96
N ASP A 257 13.11 -12.02 -38.77
CA ASP A 257 14.18 -11.05 -38.95
C ASP A 257 14.01 -9.77 -38.13
N ALA A 258 12.87 -9.58 -37.46
CA ALA A 258 12.54 -8.38 -36.70
C ALA A 258 13.55 -8.11 -35.57
N VAL A 259 14.11 -9.18 -35.01
CA VAL A 259 14.89 -9.13 -33.77
C VAL A 259 16.40 -9.16 -34.06
N LEU A 260 16.77 -9.27 -35.33
CA LEU A 260 18.15 -9.20 -35.79
C LEU A 260 18.58 -7.74 -35.92
N ALA A 261 19.69 -7.38 -35.27
CA ALA A 261 20.29 -6.06 -35.45
C ALA A 261 20.73 -5.90 -36.92
N ARG A 262 20.56 -4.70 -37.49
CA ARG A 262 20.94 -4.38 -38.88
C ARG A 262 22.38 -4.79 -39.24
N ARG A 263 23.29 -4.80 -38.24
CA ARG A 263 24.69 -5.22 -38.40
C ARG A 263 24.92 -6.74 -38.40
N VAL A 264 24.09 -7.51 -37.69
CA VAL A 264 24.13 -8.99 -37.72
C VAL A 264 23.64 -9.50 -39.07
N ARG A 265 22.67 -8.81 -39.69
CA ARG A 265 22.27 -9.02 -41.10
C ARG A 265 23.40 -8.81 -42.11
N THR A 266 24.44 -8.05 -41.77
CA THR A 266 25.59 -7.76 -42.65
C THR A 266 26.82 -8.63 -42.38
N GLY A 267 26.72 -9.68 -41.55
CA GLY A 267 27.80 -10.66 -41.34
C GLY A 267 29.04 -10.15 -40.59
N ARG A 268 29.02 -8.94 -40.03
CA ARG A 268 30.12 -8.43 -39.20
C ARG A 268 29.96 -8.93 -37.77
N ALA A 269 30.49 -10.12 -37.50
CA ALA A 269 30.65 -10.65 -36.16
C ALA A 269 31.50 -9.68 -35.33
N ARG A 270 30.98 -9.26 -34.17
CA ARG A 270 31.75 -8.44 -33.24
C ARG A 270 32.79 -9.35 -32.59
N LYS A 271 34.07 -9.10 -32.85
CA LYS A 271 35.18 -9.70 -32.11
C LYS A 271 34.96 -9.35 -30.63
N GLU A 272 34.92 -10.34 -29.74
CA GLU A 272 34.83 -10.12 -28.30
C GLU A 272 36.04 -9.28 -27.85
N THR A 273 35.84 -7.97 -27.81
CA THR A 273 36.78 -7.07 -27.16
C THR A 273 36.57 -7.18 -25.67
N ASP A 274 37.66 -7.28 -24.92
CA ASP A 274 37.68 -7.31 -23.47
C ASP A 274 36.76 -6.22 -22.88
N ASN A 275 35.59 -6.65 -22.39
CA ASN A 275 34.54 -5.77 -21.91
C ASN A 275 34.83 -5.36 -20.45
N ALA A 276 34.25 -4.25 -20.00
CA ALA A 276 34.34 -3.86 -18.60
C ALA A 276 33.86 -4.99 -17.66
N GLY A 277 32.86 -5.76 -18.08
CA GLY A 277 32.37 -6.93 -17.35
C GLY A 277 33.40 -8.06 -17.20
N THR A 278 34.17 -8.40 -18.25
CA THR A 278 35.21 -9.43 -18.18
C THR A 278 36.40 -8.99 -17.33
N ARG A 279 36.68 -7.68 -17.27
CA ARG A 279 37.68 -7.10 -16.36
C ARG A 279 37.21 -7.13 -14.91
N TRP A 280 35.94 -6.79 -14.66
CA TRP A 280 35.34 -6.87 -13.33
C TRP A 280 35.29 -8.31 -12.80
N ALA A 281 34.84 -9.27 -13.62
CA ALA A 281 34.82 -10.68 -13.25
C ALA A 281 36.24 -11.20 -12.90
N ARG A 282 37.25 -10.81 -13.68
CA ARG A 282 38.65 -11.15 -13.38
C ARG A 282 39.15 -10.50 -12.09
N LEU A 283 38.71 -9.28 -11.76
CA LEU A 283 39.03 -8.63 -10.49
C LEU A 283 38.44 -9.42 -9.31
N VAL A 284 37.17 -9.81 -9.42
CA VAL A 284 36.47 -10.60 -8.40
C VAL A 284 37.15 -11.96 -8.19
N LEU A 285 37.45 -12.67 -9.28
CA LEU A 285 38.12 -13.97 -9.24
C LEU A 285 39.58 -13.91 -8.75
N ARG A 286 40.25 -12.76 -8.86
CA ARG A 286 41.62 -12.57 -8.36
C ARG A 286 41.69 -12.46 -6.83
N ARG A 287 40.62 -12.02 -6.17
CA ARG A 287 40.57 -11.86 -4.70
C ARG A 287 39.21 -12.32 -4.14
N PRO A 288 38.84 -13.60 -4.31
CA PRO A 288 37.49 -14.07 -4.00
C PRO A 288 37.15 -13.92 -2.51
N VAL A 289 38.10 -14.19 -1.61
CA VAL A 289 37.90 -14.08 -0.16
C VAL A 289 37.73 -12.62 0.28
N THR A 290 38.54 -11.69 -0.24
CA THR A 290 38.43 -10.27 0.10
C THR A 290 37.11 -9.69 -0.42
N VAL A 291 36.70 -10.06 -1.64
CA VAL A 291 35.42 -9.62 -2.19
C VAL A 291 34.27 -10.21 -1.40
N LEU A 292 34.31 -11.50 -1.06
CA LEU A 292 33.29 -12.15 -0.23
C LEU A 292 33.17 -11.48 1.14
N LEU A 293 34.28 -11.30 1.87
CA LEU A 293 34.29 -10.63 3.17
C LEU A 293 33.80 -9.19 3.06
N GLY A 294 34.27 -8.45 2.05
CA GLY A 294 33.83 -7.08 1.79
C GLY A 294 32.32 -7.00 1.54
N SER A 295 31.77 -7.89 0.70
CA SER A 295 30.33 -7.95 0.41
C SER A 295 29.52 -8.34 1.65
N VAL A 296 29.94 -9.35 2.40
CA VAL A 296 29.24 -9.79 3.62
C VAL A 296 29.25 -8.71 4.69
N VAL A 297 30.40 -8.09 4.96
CA VAL A 297 30.52 -6.98 5.92
C VAL A 297 29.68 -5.79 5.48
N SER A 298 29.73 -5.43 4.19
CA SER A 298 28.93 -4.31 3.67
C SER A 298 27.42 -4.58 3.81
N LEU A 299 26.96 -5.78 3.46
CA LEU A 299 25.56 -6.17 3.65
C LEU A 299 25.17 -6.22 5.13
N ALA A 300 26.06 -6.69 6.03
CA ALA A 300 25.81 -6.69 7.45
C ALA A 300 25.68 -5.27 8.03
N VAL A 301 26.53 -4.33 7.58
CA VAL A 301 26.44 -2.92 7.96
C VAL A 301 25.12 -2.30 7.46
N LEU A 302 24.74 -2.57 6.21
CA LEU A 302 23.46 -2.13 5.66
C LEU A 302 22.25 -2.76 6.37
N ALA A 303 22.42 -3.92 7.01
CA ALA A 303 21.38 -4.60 7.78
C ALA A 303 21.26 -4.11 9.24
N VAL A 304 22.19 -3.30 9.75
CA VAL A 304 22.14 -2.78 11.14
C VAL A 304 20.80 -2.10 11.49
N PRO A 305 20.19 -1.27 10.61
CA PRO A 305 18.89 -0.65 10.90
C PRO A 305 17.74 -1.63 11.14
N VAL A 306 17.85 -2.89 10.71
CA VAL A 306 16.81 -3.92 10.93
C VAL A 306 16.65 -4.25 12.41
N VAL A 307 17.68 -4.05 13.23
CA VAL A 307 17.63 -4.31 14.68
C VAL A 307 16.69 -3.34 15.40
N ASP A 308 16.49 -2.14 14.86
CA ASP A 308 15.60 -1.10 15.41
C ASP A 308 14.25 -1.03 14.67
N LEU A 309 13.91 -2.07 13.89
CA LEU A 309 12.68 -2.09 13.11
C LEU A 309 11.45 -2.20 14.01
N GLN A 310 10.67 -1.13 14.08
CA GLN A 310 9.38 -1.12 14.78
C GLN A 310 8.26 -1.54 13.83
N LEU A 311 7.60 -2.65 14.17
CA LEU A 311 6.45 -3.16 13.42
C LEU A 311 5.17 -2.51 13.94
N GLY A 312 4.36 -1.99 13.02
CA GLY A 312 3.07 -1.38 13.29
C GLY A 312 2.27 -1.22 12.00
N MET A 313 0.98 -0.90 12.12
CA MET A 313 0.23 -0.47 10.95
C MET A 313 0.62 0.98 10.64
N PRO A 314 1.00 1.31 9.40
CA PRO A 314 1.30 2.68 9.03
C PRO A 314 0.02 3.52 9.19
N GLY A 315 0.10 4.57 9.99
CA GLY A 315 -0.93 5.60 10.04
C GLY A 315 -0.67 6.71 9.03
N ASP A 316 -1.55 7.72 9.04
CA ASP A 316 -1.43 8.90 8.19
C ASP A 316 -0.12 9.67 8.42
N GLU A 317 0.59 9.43 9.53
CA GLU A 317 1.89 10.01 9.81
C GLU A 317 3.02 9.62 8.84
N THR A 318 2.85 8.50 8.14
CA THR A 318 3.84 8.00 7.18
C THR A 318 3.63 8.57 5.77
N LYS A 319 2.52 9.28 5.55
CA LYS A 319 2.20 9.90 4.27
C LYS A 319 3.02 11.17 4.05
N SER A 320 3.14 11.58 2.78
CA SER A 320 3.82 12.83 2.40
C SER A 320 3.12 14.03 3.03
N THR A 321 3.89 15.02 3.49
CA THR A 321 3.37 16.29 4.04
C THR A 321 2.56 17.11 3.02
N ALA A 322 2.65 16.75 1.74
CA ALA A 322 1.83 17.33 0.68
C ALA A 322 0.39 16.80 0.67
N THR A 323 0.08 15.67 1.33
CA THR A 323 -1.28 15.10 1.31
C THR A 323 -2.19 15.75 2.36
N THR A 324 -3.49 15.76 2.09
CA THR A 324 -4.47 16.37 3.01
C THR A 324 -4.64 15.55 4.28
N GLU A 325 -4.47 14.23 4.20
CA GLU A 325 -4.56 13.34 5.36
C GLU A 325 -3.39 13.54 6.32
N ARG A 326 -2.17 13.72 5.78
CA ARG A 326 -1.00 14.01 6.60
C ARG A 326 -1.14 15.36 7.32
N ARG A 327 -1.59 16.40 6.62
CA ARG A 327 -1.85 17.71 7.24
C ARG A 327 -2.99 17.68 8.25
N ALA A 328 -4.05 16.92 7.98
CA ALA A 328 -5.14 16.71 8.93
C ALA A 328 -4.66 16.01 10.20
N TYR A 329 -3.81 14.98 10.06
CA TYR A 329 -3.18 14.29 11.18
C TYR A 329 -2.33 15.25 12.03
N ASP A 330 -1.48 16.05 11.39
CA ASP A 330 -0.59 16.99 12.08
C ASP A 330 -1.42 18.08 12.79
N ALA A 331 -2.46 18.63 12.14
CA ALA A 331 -3.36 19.60 12.76
C ALA A 331 -4.12 19.04 13.98
N LEU A 332 -4.51 17.76 13.95
CA LEU A 332 -5.11 17.09 15.11
C LEU A 332 -4.11 16.92 16.25
N ALA A 333 -2.88 16.52 15.92
CA ALA A 333 -1.81 16.33 16.90
C ALA A 333 -1.43 17.65 17.57
N ASP A 334 -1.34 18.74 16.80
CA ASP A 334 -1.00 20.07 17.31
C ASP A 334 -2.14 20.67 18.14
N GLY A 335 -3.39 20.53 17.71
CA GLY A 335 -4.55 21.15 18.38
C GLY A 335 -5.10 20.37 19.58
N PHE A 336 -4.98 19.04 19.60
CA PHE A 336 -5.59 18.17 20.63
C PHE A 336 -4.60 17.21 21.30
N GLY A 337 -3.33 17.22 20.88
CA GLY A 337 -2.27 16.37 21.38
C GLY A 337 -2.04 15.12 20.51
N PRO A 338 -0.80 14.57 20.49
CA PRO A 338 -0.42 13.49 19.56
C PRO A 338 -1.25 12.21 19.68
N GLY A 339 -1.70 11.84 20.89
CA GLY A 339 -2.50 10.64 21.10
C GLY A 339 -3.97 10.76 20.68
N PHE A 340 -4.42 11.96 20.31
CA PHE A 340 -5.77 12.17 19.79
C PHE A 340 -6.01 11.42 18.46
N ASN A 341 -4.96 11.18 17.68
CA ASN A 341 -5.04 10.43 16.42
C ASN A 341 -5.21 8.91 16.61
N GLY A 342 -5.18 8.40 17.85
CA GLY A 342 -5.42 6.98 18.13
C GLY A 342 -5.89 6.73 19.55
N PRO A 343 -7.12 7.15 19.89
CA PRO A 343 -7.70 6.87 21.19
C PRO A 343 -7.89 5.37 21.39
N LEU A 344 -7.69 4.91 22.62
CA LEU A 344 -7.86 3.53 23.02
C LEU A 344 -9.32 3.27 23.37
N THR A 345 -10.01 2.51 22.52
CA THR A 345 -11.38 2.07 22.81
C THR A 345 -11.38 0.97 23.86
N ILE A 346 -12.13 1.19 24.93
CA ILE A 346 -12.24 0.30 26.08
C ILE A 346 -13.68 -0.17 26.19
N VAL A 347 -13.84 -1.49 26.22
CA VAL A 347 -15.13 -2.16 26.47
C VAL A 347 -15.05 -2.82 27.83
N VAL A 348 -16.00 -2.48 28.70
CA VAL A 348 -16.15 -3.10 30.01
C VAL A 348 -17.43 -3.90 30.01
N ASP A 349 -17.29 -5.21 30.15
CA ASP A 349 -18.39 -6.12 30.48
C ASP A 349 -18.45 -6.25 32.00
N ALA A 350 -19.51 -5.70 32.60
CA ALA A 350 -19.77 -5.74 34.03
C ALA A 350 -20.95 -6.67 34.37
N HIS A 351 -21.27 -7.62 33.49
CA HIS A 351 -22.30 -8.62 33.73
C HIS A 351 -21.97 -9.45 34.99
N GLY A 352 -22.85 -9.39 35.99
CA GLY A 352 -22.68 -10.08 37.28
C GLY A 352 -22.01 -9.25 38.39
N ALA A 353 -21.67 -7.98 38.13
CA ALA A 353 -21.35 -7.04 39.21
C ALA A 353 -22.63 -6.64 39.98
N GLY A 354 -22.52 -6.48 41.30
CA GLY A 354 -23.65 -6.03 42.13
C GLY A 354 -24.12 -4.61 41.78
N ASP A 355 -23.20 -3.75 41.33
CA ASP A 355 -23.49 -2.45 40.71
C ASP A 355 -22.59 -2.27 39.47
N PRO A 356 -23.10 -2.61 38.27
CA PRO A 356 -22.36 -2.48 37.02
C PRO A 356 -21.88 -1.05 36.72
N GLN A 357 -22.67 -0.03 37.08
CA GLN A 357 -22.33 1.36 36.79
C GLN A 357 -21.21 1.86 37.69
N ALA A 358 -21.24 1.52 38.99
CA ALA A 358 -20.14 1.85 39.90
C ALA A 358 -18.85 1.12 39.52
N ALA A 359 -18.94 -0.14 39.08
CA ALA A 359 -17.79 -0.90 38.60
C ALA A 359 -17.13 -0.22 37.39
N VAL A 360 -17.92 0.17 36.38
CA VAL A 360 -17.42 0.90 35.20
C VAL A 360 -16.79 2.23 35.58
N ARG A 361 -17.41 3.02 36.47
CA ARG A 361 -16.82 4.30 36.94
C ARG A 361 -15.48 4.09 37.64
N THR A 362 -15.36 3.03 38.44
CA THR A 362 -14.11 2.69 39.13
C THR A 362 -13.01 2.33 38.13
N ILE A 363 -13.34 1.53 37.11
CA ILE A 363 -12.40 1.16 36.04
C ILE A 363 -11.98 2.40 35.24
N ALA A 364 -12.94 3.25 34.85
CA ALA A 364 -12.66 4.48 34.11
C ALA A 364 -11.76 5.43 34.92
N ALA A 365 -11.99 5.59 36.22
CA ALA A 365 -11.15 6.40 37.10
C ALA A 365 -9.74 5.83 37.25
N LYS A 366 -9.61 4.49 37.34
CA LYS A 366 -8.30 3.83 37.41
C LYS A 366 -7.49 4.06 36.13
N ILE A 367 -8.13 3.90 34.96
CA ILE A 367 -7.51 4.14 33.65
C ILE A 367 -7.13 5.60 33.47
N ALA A 368 -7.97 6.53 33.95
CA ALA A 368 -7.65 7.96 33.95
C ALA A 368 -6.42 8.30 34.82
N GLY A 369 -6.15 7.50 35.86
CA GLY A 369 -4.97 7.62 36.71
C GLY A 369 -3.71 6.94 36.18
N THR A 370 -3.80 6.17 35.08
CA THR A 370 -2.65 5.48 34.50
C THR A 370 -1.69 6.51 33.88
N PRO A 371 -0.38 6.50 34.23
CA PRO A 371 0.60 7.39 33.60
C PRO A 371 0.59 7.28 32.08
N GLY A 372 0.49 8.42 31.39
CA GLY A 372 0.44 8.47 29.93
C GLY A 372 -0.97 8.52 29.33
N VAL A 373 -2.03 8.47 30.14
CA VAL A 373 -3.40 8.78 29.72
C VAL A 373 -3.69 10.26 30.02
N VAL A 374 -4.19 11.01 29.03
CA VAL A 374 -4.51 12.44 29.16
C VAL A 374 -5.97 12.64 29.54
N SER A 375 -6.87 11.90 28.89
CA SER A 375 -8.31 12.05 29.10
C SER A 375 -9.05 10.74 28.88
N VAL A 376 -10.20 10.60 29.53
CA VAL A 376 -11.11 9.46 29.37
C VAL A 376 -12.51 10.01 29.09
N SER A 377 -13.17 9.49 28.05
CA SER A 377 -14.52 9.92 27.69
C SER A 377 -15.54 9.41 28.72
N PRO A 378 -16.72 10.06 28.82
CA PRO A 378 -17.85 9.49 29.56
C PRO A 378 -18.21 8.09 29.02
N ALA A 379 -18.55 7.18 29.92
CA ALA A 379 -18.97 5.83 29.57
C ALA A 379 -20.38 5.81 28.99
N GLN A 380 -20.52 5.22 27.80
CA GLN A 380 -21.80 4.96 27.16
C GLN A 380 -22.22 3.52 27.46
N PHE A 381 -23.37 3.36 28.12
CA PHE A 381 -23.89 2.04 28.48
C PHE A 381 -24.79 1.50 27.38
N ASN A 382 -24.80 0.17 27.25
CA ASN A 382 -25.80 -0.52 26.46
C ASN A 382 -27.21 -0.38 27.10
N PRO A 383 -28.29 -0.71 26.37
CA PRO A 383 -29.65 -0.61 26.92
C PRO A 383 -29.89 -1.42 28.20
N ALA A 384 -29.13 -2.50 28.42
CA ALA A 384 -29.22 -3.33 29.63
C ALA A 384 -28.46 -2.75 30.83
N GLY A 385 -27.58 -1.76 30.62
CA GLY A 385 -26.80 -1.11 31.67
C GLY A 385 -25.63 -1.93 32.23
N ASP A 386 -25.34 -3.11 31.66
CA ASP A 386 -24.33 -4.04 32.14
C ASP A 386 -23.00 -4.00 31.35
N THR A 387 -23.01 -3.36 30.18
CA THR A 387 -21.84 -3.20 29.32
C THR A 387 -21.63 -1.74 29.00
N ALA A 388 -20.39 -1.27 29.10
CA ALA A 388 -20.03 0.11 28.81
C ALA A 388 -18.89 0.23 27.81
N LEU A 389 -18.97 1.28 27.00
CA LEU A 389 -17.97 1.70 26.02
C LEU A 389 -17.47 3.09 26.40
N PHE A 390 -16.15 3.27 26.45
CA PHE A 390 -15.51 4.58 26.55
C PHE A 390 -14.16 4.57 25.85
N THR A 391 -13.59 5.74 25.61
CA THR A 391 -12.27 5.92 25.01
C THR A 391 -11.30 6.56 25.99
N ALA A 392 -10.04 6.16 25.93
CA ALA A 392 -8.94 6.81 26.64
C ALA A 392 -7.94 7.38 25.64
N THR A 393 -7.59 8.66 25.78
CA THR A 393 -6.66 9.35 24.88
C THR A 393 -5.25 9.30 25.49
N PRO A 394 -4.26 8.66 24.83
CA PRO A 394 -2.88 8.67 25.30
C PRO A 394 -2.24 10.06 25.14
N ALA A 395 -1.12 10.30 25.84
CA ALA A 395 -0.32 11.52 25.70
C ALA A 395 0.56 11.52 24.44
N THR A 396 0.82 10.35 23.88
CA THR A 396 1.81 10.13 22.81
C THR A 396 1.17 9.50 21.59
N ALA A 397 1.85 9.59 20.45
CA ALA A 397 1.30 9.11 19.17
C ALA A 397 0.96 7.61 19.21
N PRO A 398 0.02 7.14 18.38
CA PRO A 398 -0.44 5.74 18.38
C PRO A 398 0.67 4.73 18.06
N THR A 399 1.65 5.14 17.26
CA THR A 399 2.80 4.35 16.85
C THR A 399 3.99 4.42 17.80
N SER A 400 3.92 5.24 18.85
CA SER A 400 5.01 5.37 19.83
C SER A 400 5.12 4.14 20.77
N GLU A 401 6.34 3.81 21.18
CA GLU A 401 6.58 2.76 22.19
C GLU A 401 5.92 3.09 23.54
N GLN A 402 5.85 4.38 23.90
CA GLN A 402 5.18 4.85 25.12
C GLN A 402 3.70 4.48 25.13
N THR A 403 2.99 4.66 24.01
CA THR A 403 1.59 4.22 23.89
C THR A 403 1.45 2.70 24.01
N LYS A 404 2.41 1.91 23.48
CA LYS A 404 2.41 0.44 23.65
C LYS A 404 2.52 0.05 25.12
N ASP A 405 3.35 0.75 25.88
CA ASP A 405 3.52 0.50 27.31
C ASP A 405 2.28 0.91 28.12
N VAL A 406 1.61 2.02 27.76
CA VAL A 406 0.30 2.39 28.35
C VAL A 406 -0.72 1.29 28.11
N VAL A 407 -0.81 0.74 26.90
CA VAL A 407 -1.73 -0.37 26.58
C VAL A 407 -1.37 -1.61 27.40
N ARG A 408 -0.08 -1.92 27.58
CA ARG A 408 0.37 -3.04 28.41
C ARG A 408 0.01 -2.83 29.89
N LEU A 409 0.16 -1.62 30.42
CA LEU A 409 -0.22 -1.26 31.79
C LEU A 409 -1.73 -1.43 32.00
N ILE A 410 -2.56 -0.83 31.14
CA ILE A 410 -4.03 -0.96 31.21
C ILE A 410 -4.44 -2.45 31.13
N ARG A 411 -3.76 -3.25 30.31
CA ARG A 411 -4.01 -4.70 30.21
C ARG A 411 -3.49 -5.49 31.41
N GLY A 412 -2.38 -5.09 32.01
CA GLY A 412 -1.79 -5.71 33.19
C GLY A 412 -2.60 -5.42 34.47
N GLU A 413 -3.28 -4.28 34.51
CA GLU A 413 -4.16 -3.86 35.60
C GLU A 413 -5.51 -4.57 35.65
N ARG A 414 -5.75 -5.54 34.74
CA ARG A 414 -6.92 -6.42 34.77
C ARG A 414 -6.98 -7.09 36.15
N PRO A 415 -8.00 -6.81 36.98
CA PRO A 415 -8.16 -7.55 38.22
C PRO A 415 -8.35 -9.03 37.88
N SER A 416 -7.61 -9.90 38.56
CA SER A 416 -7.80 -11.37 38.53
C SER A 416 -9.14 -11.83 39.13
N THR A 417 -10.05 -10.89 39.40
CA THR A 417 -11.38 -11.12 39.93
C THR A 417 -12.42 -10.66 38.91
N ALA A 418 -13.27 -11.60 38.53
CA ALA A 418 -14.37 -11.53 37.58
C ALA A 418 -14.00 -11.88 36.12
N LEU A 419 -14.61 -12.98 35.69
CA LEU A 419 -14.74 -13.48 34.32
C LEU A 419 -15.43 -12.45 33.40
N ALA A 420 -14.86 -11.27 33.22
CA ALA A 420 -15.21 -10.39 32.10
C ALA A 420 -14.55 -10.99 30.87
N ARG A 421 -15.26 -11.92 30.21
CA ARG A 421 -14.91 -12.37 28.86
C ARG A 421 -15.04 -11.16 27.94
N LEU A 422 -13.92 -10.48 27.70
CA LEU A 422 -13.74 -9.64 26.52
C LEU A 422 -13.88 -10.52 25.27
N SER A 423 -15.13 -10.73 24.87
CA SER A 423 -15.50 -11.27 23.57
C SER A 423 -15.17 -10.21 22.54
N TRP A 424 -13.96 -10.27 22.00
CA TRP A 424 -13.67 -9.60 20.74
C TRP A 424 -14.56 -10.25 19.67
N SER A 425 -15.38 -9.43 19.00
CA SER A 425 -15.95 -9.82 17.72
C SER A 425 -14.78 -10.09 16.78
N ARG A 426 -14.47 -11.37 16.59
CA ARG A 426 -14.04 -11.81 15.28
C ARG A 426 -15.18 -11.42 14.37
N ALA A 427 -14.95 -10.43 13.51
CA ALA A 427 -15.80 -10.21 12.35
C ALA A 427 -16.11 -11.59 11.73
N PRO A 428 -17.37 -11.87 11.35
CA PRO A 428 -17.71 -13.16 10.79
C PRO A 428 -16.77 -13.40 9.62
N ARG A 429 -16.03 -14.52 9.68
CA ARG A 429 -15.35 -15.05 8.50
C ARG A 429 -16.42 -15.26 7.44
N ARG A 430 -16.47 -14.35 6.48
CA ARG A 430 -16.96 -14.61 5.13
C ARG A 430 -15.91 -14.11 4.17
#